data_AF-A0A914KT77-F1
#
_entry.id   AF-A0A914KT77-F1
#
_cell.length_a   1.000
_cell.length_b   1.000
_cell.length_c   1.000
_cell.angle_alpha   90.00
_cell.angle_beta   90.00
_cell.angle_gamma   90.00
#
_symmetry.space_group_name_H-M   'P 1'
#
loop_
_entity.id
_entity.type
_entity.pdbx_description
1 polymer ?
#
loop_
_entity_poly.entity_id
_entity_poly.type
_entity_poly.pdbx_seq_one_letter_code
_entity_poly.pdbx_strand_id
1 'polypeptide(L)'
;MRVEVYRQKFKLLPSSFKSNNASNGENIYGIIRAFRASPVEAILLAVPTTSIESIAVALAFADYAKDQLYWSRDLVFLFVDGGTTQSADIWLSAYHGQQQKEGIELIDDELEAHGGTFIGAFGLDIDGSVFENVEVLHGMVRRDIIKKNFSKLLNTLA
;
A
#
# COMPACT_ATOMS: atom_id res chain seq x y z
N MET A 1 1.77 17.59 12.15
CA MET A 1 2.86 17.24 11.21
C MET A 1 2.34 17.28 9.80
N ARG A 2 3.20 17.45 8.80
CA ARG A 2 2.78 17.43 7.38
C ARG A 2 2.65 15.97 6.94
N VAL A 3 1.58 15.67 6.20
CA VAL A 3 1.46 14.41 5.46
C VAL A 3 2.18 14.62 4.13
N GLU A 4 3.18 13.78 3.84
CA GLU A 4 3.84 13.72 2.54
C GLU A 4 2.99 12.84 1.63
N VAL A 5 2.74 13.24 0.38
CA VAL A 5 1.87 12.52 -0.55
C VAL A 5 2.57 12.36 -1.89
N TYR A 6 2.52 11.14 -2.43
CA TYR A 6 3.28 10.71 -3.58
C TYR A 6 2.43 9.80 -4.47
N ARG A 7 2.89 9.62 -5.72
CA ARG A 7 2.23 8.80 -6.73
C ARG A 7 3.22 7.80 -7.29
N GLN A 8 2.75 6.62 -7.65
CA GLN A 8 3.50 5.65 -8.42
C GLN A 8 2.67 5.28 -9.65
N LYS A 9 3.17 5.67 -10.83
CA LYS A 9 2.55 5.34 -12.10
C LYS A 9 3.22 4.12 -12.70
N PHE A 10 2.41 3.21 -13.21
CA PHE A 10 2.88 1.98 -13.84
C PHE A 10 1.97 1.59 -15.00
N LYS A 11 2.48 0.69 -15.84
CA LYS A 11 1.78 0.16 -16.99
C LYS A 11 1.91 -1.35 -16.99
N LEU A 12 0.77 -2.01 -17.07
CA LEU A 12 0.67 -3.46 -17.19
C LEU A 12 0.69 -3.79 -18.67
N LEU A 13 1.73 -4.48 -19.08
CA LEU A 13 1.86 -4.97 -20.44
C LEU A 13 1.01 -6.24 -20.59
N PRO A 14 0.39 -6.43 -21.77
CA PRO A 14 -0.44 -7.59 -22.03
C PRO A 14 0.39 -8.88 -21.93
N SER A 15 -0.13 -9.85 -21.20
CA SER A 15 0.48 -11.18 -20.98
C SER A 15 0.45 -12.08 -22.23
N SER A 16 -0.19 -11.64 -23.32
CA SER A 16 -0.26 -12.34 -24.60
C SER A 16 -0.05 -11.38 -25.75
N PHE A 17 0.83 -11.75 -26.68
CA PHE A 17 1.16 -11.01 -27.92
C PHE A 17 -0.05 -10.63 -28.81
N LYS A 18 -1.25 -11.17 -28.53
CA LYS A 18 -2.49 -10.89 -29.27
C LYS A 18 -3.33 -9.74 -28.69
N SER A 19 -3.03 -9.28 -27.49
CA SER A 19 -3.69 -8.12 -26.89
C SER A 19 -2.74 -6.93 -26.97
N ASN A 20 -3.14 -5.83 -27.61
CA ASN A 20 -2.36 -4.58 -27.67
C ASN A 20 -2.75 -3.59 -26.55
N ASN A 21 -3.56 -4.02 -25.59
CA ASN A 21 -4.14 -3.14 -24.61
C ASN A 21 -3.31 -3.19 -23.33
N ALA A 22 -2.23 -2.39 -23.30
CA ALA A 22 -1.57 -2.11 -22.05
C ALA A 22 -2.47 -1.21 -21.18
N SER A 23 -2.63 -1.56 -19.92
CA SER A 23 -3.43 -0.77 -18.98
C SER A 23 -2.51 0.02 -18.06
N ASN A 24 -2.77 1.32 -17.97
CA ASN A 24 -2.08 2.19 -17.02
C ASN A 24 -2.73 2.07 -15.65
N GLY A 25 -1.92 2.19 -14.60
CA GLY A 25 -2.40 2.29 -13.22
C GLY A 25 -1.60 3.31 -12.42
N GLU A 26 -2.20 3.80 -11.35
CA GLU A 26 -1.61 4.80 -10.45
C GLU A 26 -1.94 4.50 -8.98
N ASN A 27 -0.93 4.05 -8.23
CA ASN A 27 -1.04 3.97 -6.77
C ASN A 27 -0.76 5.35 -6.16
N ILE A 28 -1.48 5.69 -5.11
CA ILE A 28 -1.24 6.91 -4.32
C ILE A 28 -0.80 6.47 -2.93
N TYR A 29 0.21 7.12 -2.36
CA TYR A 29 0.63 6.82 -1.01
C TYR A 29 0.97 8.08 -0.22
N GLY A 30 0.72 8.01 1.08
CA GLY A 30 1.01 9.06 2.04
C GLY A 30 1.96 8.58 3.13
N ILE A 31 2.86 9.45 3.59
CA ILE A 31 3.78 9.15 4.68
C ILE A 31 3.61 10.20 5.79
N ILE A 32 3.38 9.72 7.01
CA ILE A 32 3.51 10.51 8.23
C ILE A 32 4.78 10.03 8.92
N ARG A 33 5.78 10.91 9.00
CA ARG A 33 7.09 10.57 9.60
C ARG A 33 6.99 10.37 11.10
N ALA A 34 7.82 9.51 11.67
CA ALA A 34 7.98 9.42 13.13
C ALA A 34 8.56 10.74 13.68
N PHE A 35 8.00 11.26 14.78
CA PHE A 35 8.50 12.51 15.37
C PHE A 35 9.79 12.33 16.17
N ARG A 36 9.93 11.19 16.87
CA ARG A 36 10.99 10.97 17.89
C ARG A 36 12.10 10.02 17.46
N ALA A 37 12.04 9.48 16.26
CA ALA A 37 12.97 8.46 15.78
C ALA A 37 13.41 8.78 14.35
N SER A 38 14.64 8.38 14.03
CA SER A 38 15.05 8.27 12.62
C SER A 38 14.06 7.33 11.90
N PRO A 39 13.70 7.59 10.63
CA PRO A 39 12.70 6.82 9.87
C PRO A 39 13.25 5.44 9.46
N VAL A 40 13.62 4.62 10.44
CA VAL A 40 14.24 3.30 10.26
C VAL A 40 13.17 2.20 10.16
N GLU A 41 12.03 2.39 10.81
CA GLU A 41 10.90 1.46 10.82
C GLU A 41 9.62 2.15 10.33
N ALA A 42 8.75 1.38 9.69
CA ALA A 42 7.46 1.84 9.20
C ALA A 42 6.34 0.81 9.45
N ILE A 43 5.11 1.30 9.50
CA ILE A 43 3.89 0.49 9.49
C ILE A 43 3.08 0.86 8.25
N LEU A 44 2.63 -0.15 7.50
CA LEU A 44 1.82 0.02 6.30
C LEU A 44 0.33 -0.12 6.62
N LEU A 45 -0.50 0.78 6.10
CA LEU A 45 -1.94 0.63 5.97
C LEU A 45 -2.30 0.65 4.49
N ALA A 46 -2.74 -0.48 3.94
CA ALA A 46 -3.12 -0.62 2.54
C ALA A 46 -4.64 -0.63 2.39
N VAL A 47 -5.13 0.11 1.40
CA VAL A 47 -6.55 0.40 1.20
C VAL A 47 -6.86 0.27 -0.29
N PRO A 48 -7.87 -0.50 -0.71
CA PRO A 48 -8.29 -0.52 -2.11
C PRO A 48 -9.00 0.78 -2.46
N THR A 49 -8.68 1.37 -3.62
CA THR A 49 -9.34 2.59 -4.12
C THR A 49 -10.81 2.37 -4.51
N THR A 50 -11.26 1.12 -4.55
CA THR A 50 -12.63 0.71 -4.86
C THR A 50 -13.58 0.79 -3.66
N SER A 51 -13.07 0.85 -2.42
CA SER A 51 -13.88 0.95 -1.19
C SER A 51 -13.83 2.36 -0.61
N ILE A 52 -14.92 3.12 -0.76
CA ILE A 52 -15.02 4.50 -0.28
C ILE A 52 -14.97 4.55 1.26
N GLU A 53 -15.59 3.57 1.91
CA GLU A 53 -15.66 3.40 3.35
C GLU A 53 -14.25 3.22 3.93
N SER A 54 -13.46 2.33 3.33
CA SER A 54 -12.07 2.09 3.75
C SER A 54 -11.20 3.31 3.53
N ILE A 55 -11.37 4.01 2.41
CA ILE A 55 -10.66 5.27 2.14
C ILE A 55 -11.01 6.31 3.20
N ALA A 56 -12.30 6.47 3.54
CA ALA A 56 -12.75 7.44 4.53
C ALA A 56 -12.15 7.14 5.90
N VAL A 57 -12.14 5.88 6.34
CA VAL A 57 -11.51 5.47 7.61
C VAL A 57 -10.00 5.71 7.58
N ALA A 58 -9.31 5.37 6.50
CA ALA A 58 -7.87 5.59 6.38
C ALA A 58 -7.50 7.08 6.40
N LEU A 59 -8.27 7.93 5.70
CA LEU A 59 -8.06 9.38 5.70
C LEU A 59 -8.38 10.00 7.06
N ALA A 60 -9.45 9.57 7.73
CA ALA A 60 -9.76 10.01 9.09
C ALA A 60 -8.64 9.61 10.07
N PHE A 61 -8.10 8.40 9.94
CA PHE A 61 -6.96 7.98 10.73
C PHE A 61 -5.70 8.80 10.42
N ALA A 62 -5.40 9.08 9.15
CA ALA A 62 -4.27 9.94 8.77
C ALA A 62 -4.40 11.36 9.35
N ASP A 63 -5.60 11.96 9.28
CA ASP A 63 -5.89 13.29 9.82
C ASP A 63 -5.70 13.36 11.34
N TYR A 64 -6.17 12.33 12.06
CA TYR A 64 -5.91 12.18 13.48
C TYR A 64 -4.42 11.97 13.78
N ALA A 65 -3.78 11.03 13.07
CA ALA A 65 -2.42 10.59 13.34
C ALA A 65 -1.39 11.68 13.11
N LYS A 66 -1.58 12.58 12.13
CA LYS A 66 -0.63 13.67 11.85
C LYS A 66 -0.45 14.63 13.01
N ASP A 67 -1.41 14.73 13.92
CA ASP A 67 -1.37 15.66 15.05
C ASP A 67 -0.85 14.99 16.34
N GLN A 68 -0.58 13.68 16.30
CA GLN A 68 -0.06 12.93 17.44
C GLN A 68 1.47 12.86 17.41
N LEU A 69 2.12 13.20 18.53
CA LEU A 69 3.58 13.21 18.67
C LEU A 69 4.18 11.89 19.22
N TYR A 70 3.35 10.89 19.48
CA TYR A 70 3.76 9.64 20.12
C TYR A 70 4.16 8.53 19.13
N TRP A 71 3.96 8.73 17.82
CA TRP A 71 4.36 7.73 16.84
C TRP A 71 5.88 7.58 16.81
N SER A 72 6.32 6.34 17.04
CA SER A 72 7.74 5.98 17.05
C SER A 72 8.19 5.31 15.74
N ARG A 73 7.30 5.20 14.75
CA ARG A 73 7.54 4.65 13.40
C ARG A 73 6.83 5.50 12.35
N ASP A 74 7.33 5.48 11.13
CA ASP A 74 6.63 6.09 9.99
C ASP A 74 5.30 5.35 9.77
N LEU A 75 4.23 6.10 9.54
CA LEU A 75 2.96 5.54 9.09
C LEU A 75 2.84 5.75 7.59
N VAL A 76 2.73 4.65 6.85
CA VAL A 76 2.60 4.67 5.39
C VAL A 76 1.19 4.23 5.03
N PHE A 77 0.48 5.08 4.30
CA PHE A 77 -0.86 4.83 3.79
C PHE A 77 -0.75 4.55 2.30
N LEU A 78 -1.15 3.37 1.84
CA LEU A 78 -1.12 2.99 0.44
C LEU A 78 -2.55 2.83 -0.07
N PHE A 79 -2.91 3.64 -1.08
CA PHE A 79 -4.15 3.53 -1.82
C PHE A 79 -3.88 2.79 -3.13
N VAL A 80 -4.37 1.55 -3.19
CA VAL A 80 -4.08 0.59 -4.25
C VAL A 80 -5.05 0.78 -5.41
N ASP A 81 -4.51 1.02 -6.60
CA ASP A 81 -5.31 1.18 -7.81
C ASP A 81 -6.11 -0.09 -8.16
N GLY A 82 -7.39 0.10 -8.44
CA GLY A 82 -8.36 -0.97 -8.72
C GLY A 82 -8.51 -2.01 -7.61
N GLY A 83 -7.94 -1.80 -6.41
CA GLY A 83 -7.97 -2.77 -5.31
C GLY A 83 -7.26 -4.09 -5.60
N THR A 84 -6.40 -4.16 -6.63
CA THR A 84 -5.83 -5.43 -7.11
C THR A 84 -4.53 -5.82 -6.39
N THR A 85 -4.35 -7.13 -6.16
CA THR A 85 -3.09 -7.71 -5.66
C THR A 85 -1.88 -7.31 -6.49
N GLN A 86 -2.05 -7.25 -7.81
CA GLN A 86 -0.99 -6.91 -8.75
C GLN A 86 -0.50 -5.47 -8.55
N SER A 87 -1.42 -4.50 -8.45
CA SER A 87 -1.06 -3.09 -8.25
C SER A 87 -0.33 -2.88 -6.93
N ALA A 88 -0.77 -3.58 -5.89
CA ALA A 88 -0.17 -3.53 -4.58
C ALA A 88 1.24 -4.18 -4.55
N ASP A 89 1.42 -5.31 -5.24
CA ASP A 89 2.71 -6.00 -5.41
C ASP A 89 3.75 -5.13 -6.15
N ILE A 90 3.32 -4.35 -7.15
CA ILE A 90 4.18 -3.44 -7.92
C ILE A 90 4.74 -2.35 -7.01
N TRP A 91 3.87 -1.73 -6.21
CA TRP A 91 4.28 -0.72 -5.24
C TRP A 91 5.23 -1.28 -4.19
N LEU A 92 4.88 -2.44 -3.61
CA LEU A 92 5.69 -3.07 -2.59
C LEU A 92 7.05 -3.53 -3.11
N SER A 93 7.11 -4.01 -4.36
CA SER A 93 8.38 -4.39 -5.00
C SER A 93 9.27 -3.16 -5.18
N ALA A 94 8.72 -2.03 -5.63
CA ALA A 94 9.45 -0.77 -5.74
C ALA A 94 9.92 -0.26 -4.37
N TYR A 95 9.07 -0.34 -3.34
CA TYR A 95 9.42 0.03 -1.96
C TYR A 95 10.63 -0.74 -1.41
N HIS A 96 10.78 -2.00 -1.82
CA HIS A 96 11.91 -2.84 -1.41
C HIS A 96 13.10 -2.80 -2.37
N GLY A 97 13.10 -1.92 -3.37
CA GLY A 97 14.14 -1.86 -4.40
C GLY A 97 14.26 -3.15 -5.21
N GLN A 98 13.17 -3.91 -5.35
CA GLN A 98 13.15 -5.15 -6.13
C GLN A 98 12.83 -4.84 -7.59
N GLN A 99 13.44 -5.60 -8.49
CA GLN A 99 13.07 -5.54 -9.90
C GLN A 99 11.62 -5.98 -10.09
N GLN A 100 10.93 -5.27 -10.99
CA GLN A 100 9.56 -5.62 -11.35
C GLN A 100 9.52 -6.94 -12.13
N LYS A 101 8.40 -7.64 -12.03
CA LYS A 101 8.18 -8.87 -12.80
C LYS A 101 8.03 -8.52 -14.29
N GLU A 102 8.29 -9.48 -15.16
CA GLU A 102 8.03 -9.35 -16.59
C GLU A 102 6.57 -8.91 -16.84
N GLY A 103 6.39 -8.02 -17.81
CA GLY A 103 5.07 -7.48 -18.15
C GLY A 103 4.64 -6.28 -17.31
N ILE A 104 5.52 -5.71 -16.48
CA ILE A 104 5.28 -4.44 -15.77
C ILE A 104 6.33 -3.43 -16.21
N GLU A 105 5.87 -2.27 -16.66
CA GLU A 105 6.69 -1.11 -16.99
C GLU A 105 6.39 -0.01 -15.95
N LEU A 106 7.39 0.37 -15.14
CA LEU A 106 7.25 1.55 -14.29
C LEU A 106 7.40 2.80 -15.15
N ILE A 107 6.54 3.79 -14.93
CA ILE A 107 6.67 5.09 -15.61
C ILE A 107 7.74 5.93 -14.92
N ASP A 108 7.90 5.74 -13.61
CA ASP A 108 8.95 6.34 -12.80
C ASP A 108 9.89 5.24 -12.30
N ASP A 109 11.21 5.40 -12.49
CA ASP A 109 12.20 4.35 -12.20
C ASP A 109 12.26 3.96 -10.71
N GLU A 110 11.89 4.88 -9.80
CA GLU A 110 11.91 4.69 -8.35
C GLU A 110 10.76 5.44 -7.65
N LEU A 111 10.40 5.02 -6.43
CA LEU A 111 9.46 5.77 -5.60
C LEU A 111 10.08 7.10 -5.17
N GLU A 112 9.36 8.20 -5.36
CA GLU A 112 9.81 9.55 -4.98
C GLU A 112 10.22 9.66 -3.50
N ALA A 113 9.55 8.91 -2.61
CA ALA A 113 10.01 8.71 -1.25
C ALA A 113 9.56 7.35 -0.70
N HIS A 114 10.26 6.87 0.32
CA HIS A 114 9.82 5.71 1.09
C HIS A 114 10.03 5.94 2.60
N GLY A 115 9.33 5.14 3.40
CA GLY A 115 9.51 5.10 4.85
C GLY A 115 10.65 4.17 5.25
N GLY A 116 10.75 3.88 6.54
CA GLY A 116 11.63 2.84 7.07
C GLY A 116 11.25 1.41 6.65
N THR A 117 11.93 0.41 7.19
CA THR A 117 11.59 -0.99 6.96
C THR A 117 10.24 -1.32 7.59
N PHE A 118 9.36 -2.00 6.85
CA PHE A 118 8.08 -2.44 7.41
C PHE A 118 8.26 -3.47 8.51
N ILE A 119 7.72 -3.16 9.69
CA ILE A 119 7.64 -4.09 10.82
C ILE A 119 6.25 -4.74 10.95
N GLY A 120 5.27 -4.18 10.23
CA GLY A 120 3.88 -4.64 10.22
C GLY A 120 3.10 -3.97 9.10
N ALA A 121 2.01 -4.61 8.70
CA ALA A 121 1.09 -4.08 7.70
C ALA A 121 -0.35 -4.45 8.05
N PHE A 122 -1.28 -3.57 7.75
CA PHE A 122 -2.72 -3.77 7.86
C PHE A 122 -3.34 -3.57 6.48
N GLY A 123 -4.23 -4.47 6.09
CA GLY A 123 -5.12 -4.24 4.97
C GLY A 123 -6.48 -3.82 5.50
N LEU A 124 -7.02 -2.74 4.95
CA LEU A 124 -8.32 -2.22 5.31
C LEU A 124 -9.25 -2.37 4.13
N ASP A 125 -10.23 -3.24 4.28
CA ASP A 125 -11.38 -3.33 3.40
C ASP A 125 -12.62 -3.50 4.26
N ILE A 126 -13.48 -2.50 4.12
CA ILE A 126 -14.66 -2.27 4.90
C ILE A 126 -15.79 -2.10 3.90
N ASP A 127 -16.87 -2.81 4.17
CA ASP A 127 -18.15 -2.61 3.52
C ASP A 127 -19.21 -2.28 4.58
N GLY A 128 -20.09 -1.34 4.24
CA GLY A 128 -21.19 -0.91 5.10
C GLY A 128 -20.82 0.06 6.22
N SER A 129 -21.80 0.30 7.10
CA SER A 129 -21.76 1.33 8.15
C SER A 129 -21.70 0.77 9.57
N VAL A 130 -21.76 -0.55 9.72
CA VAL A 130 -21.76 -1.23 11.02
C VAL A 130 -20.70 -2.32 10.99
N PHE A 131 -19.79 -2.26 11.95
CA PHE A 131 -18.74 -3.25 12.15
C PHE A 131 -19.24 -4.33 13.10
N GLU A 132 -19.61 -5.49 12.58
CA GLU A 132 -19.96 -6.63 13.44
C GLU A 132 -18.76 -7.54 13.71
N ASN A 133 -17.84 -7.64 12.76
CA ASN A 133 -16.72 -8.58 12.80
C ASN A 133 -15.43 -7.89 12.36
N VAL A 134 -14.31 -8.27 13.00
CA VAL A 134 -12.96 -7.90 12.57
C VAL A 134 -12.18 -9.20 12.38
N GLU A 135 -11.80 -9.48 11.14
CA GLU A 135 -10.94 -10.61 10.84
C GLU A 135 -9.47 -10.19 10.97
N VAL A 136 -8.76 -10.79 11.94
CA VAL A 136 -7.33 -10.55 12.14
C VAL A 136 -6.53 -11.66 11.47
N LEU A 137 -6.03 -11.38 10.28
CA LEU A 137 -5.10 -12.26 9.58
C LEU A 137 -3.66 -11.89 9.96
N HIS A 138 -3.01 -12.76 10.72
CA HIS A 138 -1.61 -12.59 11.13
C HIS A 138 -0.68 -13.48 10.28
N GLY A 139 0.44 -12.92 9.83
CA GLY A 139 1.55 -13.67 9.28
C GLY A 139 2.89 -12.97 9.48
N MET A 140 4.00 -13.72 9.46
CA MET A 140 5.35 -13.17 9.65
C MET A 140 5.74 -12.21 8.51
N VAL A 141 6.28 -11.04 8.87
CA VAL A 141 6.85 -10.04 7.94
C VAL A 141 8.25 -10.50 7.52
N ARG A 142 8.32 -11.59 6.74
CA ARG A 142 9.56 -12.04 6.07
C ARG A 142 9.47 -11.67 4.58
N ARG A 143 10.58 -11.23 3.97
CA ARG A 143 10.64 -10.65 2.60
C ARG A 143 9.92 -11.46 1.50
N ASP A 144 9.84 -12.77 1.68
CA ASP A 144 9.22 -13.79 0.84
C ASP A 144 7.74 -14.07 1.21
N ILE A 145 7.36 -13.77 2.45
CA ILE A 145 6.04 -14.04 3.04
C ILE A 145 5.09 -12.84 2.89
N ILE A 146 5.60 -11.60 2.85
CA ILE A 146 4.74 -10.40 2.67
C ILE A 146 3.97 -10.50 1.35
N LYS A 147 4.62 -10.86 0.23
CA LYS A 147 3.93 -11.08 -1.06
C LYS A 147 2.83 -12.13 -0.96
N LYS A 148 3.08 -13.22 -0.24
CA LYS A 148 2.13 -14.35 -0.11
C LYS A 148 0.95 -14.03 0.82
N ASN A 149 1.17 -13.28 1.90
CA ASN A 149 0.12 -12.92 2.86
C ASN A 149 -0.62 -11.64 2.47
N PHE A 150 0.03 -10.70 1.79
CA PHE A 150 -0.61 -9.49 1.28
C PHE A 150 -1.47 -9.80 0.05
N SER A 151 -1.00 -10.68 -0.84
CA SER A 151 -1.88 -11.24 -1.89
C SER A 151 -3.02 -12.06 -1.29
N LYS A 152 -2.77 -12.84 -0.23
CA LYS A 152 -3.83 -13.59 0.47
C LYS A 152 -4.82 -12.66 1.18
N LEU A 153 -4.34 -11.58 1.79
CA LEU A 153 -5.16 -10.56 2.43
C LEU A 153 -6.02 -9.84 1.39
N LEU A 154 -5.44 -9.35 0.29
CA LEU A 154 -6.18 -8.75 -0.82
C LEU A 154 -7.11 -9.74 -1.56
N ASN A 155 -6.78 -11.05 -1.59
CA ASN A 155 -7.67 -12.10 -2.11
C ASN A 155 -8.83 -12.43 -1.16
N THR A 156 -8.76 -12.05 0.12
CA THR A 156 -9.90 -12.11 1.05
C THR A 156 -10.86 -10.94 0.85
N LEU A 157 -10.43 -9.90 0.12
CA LEU A 157 -11.16 -8.66 -0.16
C LEU A 157 -11.84 -8.66 -1.55
N ALA A 158 -11.89 -9.80 -2.23
CA ALA A 158 -12.48 -10.00 -3.55
C ALA A 158 -13.36 -11.26 -3.58
#